data_AF-A0A7X3Z7P6-F1
#
_entry.id   AF-A0A7X3Z7P6-F1
#
_cell.length_a   1.000
_cell.length_b   1.000
_cell.length_c   1.000
_cell.angle_alpha   90.00
_cell.angle_beta   90.00
_cell.angle_gamma   90.00
#
_symmetry.space_group_name_H-M   'P 1'
#
loop_
_entity.id
_entity.type
_entity.pdbx_description
1 polymer ?
#
loop_
_entity_poly.entity_id
_entity_poly.type
_entity_poly.pdbx_seq_one_letter_code
_entity_poly.pdbx_strand_id
1 'polypeptide(L)'
;MRDYIRRIAVAIIAAIGVLVGGTATAQSVQRFSDVLADHPQADAIAWAAGVGLTVGYGDGTFRPDDPLPRWAALIFMERFYDVLQASESDGLTRGDMM
;
A
#
# COMPACT_ATOMS: atom_id res chain seq x y z
N MET A 1 -17.27 10.72 9.39
CA MET A 1 -17.43 9.29 9.01
C MET A 1 -16.26 8.76 8.17
N ARG A 2 -15.72 9.51 7.20
CA ARG A 2 -14.54 9.09 6.41
C ARG A 2 -13.22 8.99 7.20
N ASP A 3 -13.12 9.68 8.33
CA ASP A 3 -11.92 9.70 9.17
C ASP A 3 -11.90 8.55 10.20
N TYR A 4 -13.06 7.94 10.46
CA TYR A 4 -13.24 6.86 11.44
C TYR A 4 -12.73 5.52 10.91
N ILE A 5 -13.04 5.21 9.65
CA ILE A 5 -12.62 3.96 8.99
C ILE A 5 -11.11 3.96 8.75
N ARG A 6 -10.52 5.13 8.40
CA ARG A 6 -9.06 5.29 8.28
C ARG A 6 -8.33 5.10 9.60
N ARG A 7 -8.88 5.59 10.70
CA ARG A 7 -8.29 5.44 12.04
C ARG A 7 -8.40 4.00 12.57
N ILE A 8 -9.49 3.29 12.28
CA ILE A 8 -9.65 1.87 12.64
C ILE A 8 -8.73 0.99 11.78
N ALA A 9 -8.67 1.21 10.47
CA ALA A 9 -7.77 0.46 9.58
C ALA A 9 -6.28 0.67 9.94
N VAL A 10 -5.88 1.90 10.26
CA VAL A 10 -4.52 2.20 10.75
C VAL A 10 -4.27 1.64 12.15
N ALA A 11 -5.26 1.60 13.04
CA ALA A 11 -5.13 1.00 14.36
C ALA A 11 -4.97 -0.53 14.31
N ILE A 12 -5.64 -1.21 13.38
CA ILE A 12 -5.53 -2.66 13.19
C ILE A 12 -4.17 -3.05 12.61
N ILE A 13 -3.64 -2.25 11.68
CA ILE A 13 -2.31 -2.46 11.08
C ILE A 13 -1.19 -2.09 12.09
N ALA A 14 -1.37 -1.07 12.92
CA ALA A 14 -0.40 -0.70 13.95
C ALA A 14 -0.38 -1.66 15.16
N ALA A 15 -1.52 -2.26 15.54
CA ALA A 15 -1.58 -3.16 16.70
C ALA A 15 -0.79 -4.47 16.52
N ILE A 16 -0.56 -4.91 15.28
CA ILE A 16 0.22 -6.12 14.99
C ILE A 16 1.74 -5.82 14.99
N GLY A 17 2.14 -4.58 14.71
CA GLY A 17 3.55 -4.17 14.68
C GLY A 17 4.16 -3.79 16.03
N VAL A 18 3.35 -3.59 17.08
CA VAL A 18 3.82 -2.99 18.36
C VAL A 18 4.36 -4.00 19.38
N LEU A 19 4.17 -5.32 19.19
CA LEU A 19 4.71 -6.33 20.15
C LEU A 19 6.14 -6.81 19.83
N VAL A 20 6.67 -6.49 18.65
CA VAL A 20 8.08 -6.73 18.31
C VAL A 20 8.68 -5.35 18.16
N GLY A 21 9.58 -4.96 19.06
CA GLY A 21 10.21 -3.63 19.11
C GLY A 21 11.12 -3.30 17.92
N GLY A 22 10.61 -3.47 16.70
CA GLY A 22 11.20 -2.96 15.49
C GLY A 22 10.52 -1.63 15.17
N THR A 23 11.27 -0.54 15.28
CA THR A 23 11.00 0.62 14.45
C THR A 23 11.13 0.14 13.01
N ALA A 24 9.99 -0.21 12.39
CA ALA A 24 9.92 -0.42 10.95
C ALA A 24 10.19 0.93 10.30
N THR A 25 11.46 1.30 10.24
CA THR A 25 11.95 2.20 9.21
C THR A 25 11.69 1.44 7.93
N ALA A 26 10.53 1.70 7.31
CA ALA A 26 10.27 1.27 5.97
C ALA A 26 11.33 1.99 5.13
N GLN A 27 12.47 1.34 4.95
CA GLN A 27 13.51 1.82 4.08
C GLN A 27 12.87 1.78 2.70
N SER A 28 12.40 2.93 2.24
CA SER A 28 11.82 3.10 0.93
C SER A 28 12.94 2.74 -0.05
N VAL A 29 12.95 1.50 -0.53
CA VAL A 29 13.72 1.17 -1.71
C VAL A 29 13.17 2.11 -2.76
N GLN A 30 13.96 3.12 -3.12
CA GLN A 30 13.55 4.20 -3.99
C GLN A 30 13.26 3.58 -5.37
N ARG A 31 12.01 3.16 -5.55
CA ARG A 31 11.58 2.35 -6.69
C ARG A 31 11.25 3.21 -7.90
N PHE A 32 11.00 4.49 -7.66
CA PHE A 32 10.68 5.49 -8.67
C PHE A 32 11.68 6.64 -8.56
N SER A 33 12.21 7.09 -9.69
CA SER A 33 13.27 8.12 -9.73
C SER A 33 12.80 9.51 -9.30
N ASP A 34 11.48 9.74 -9.35
CA ASP A 34 10.82 11.02 -9.06
C ASP A 34 10.14 11.07 -7.68
N VAL A 35 10.26 10.01 -6.88
CA VAL A 35 9.76 9.97 -5.50
C VAL A 35 10.95 10.04 -4.55
N LEU A 36 11.21 11.26 -4.07
CA LEU A 36 12.24 11.51 -3.06
C LEU A 36 11.77 11.03 -1.68
N ALA A 37 12.72 10.66 -0.81
CA ALA A 37 12.41 10.18 0.54
C ALA A 37 11.64 11.22 1.39
N ASP A 38 11.92 12.51 1.17
CA ASP A 38 11.25 13.61 1.88
C ASP A 38 9.87 13.96 1.29
N HIS A 39 9.44 13.29 0.23
CA HIS A 39 8.13 13.52 -0.36
C HIS A 39 7.02 13.05 0.62
N PRO A 40 5.98 13.86 0.91
CA PRO A 40 5.00 13.52 1.96
C PRO A 40 4.26 12.19 1.74
N GLN A 41 4.22 11.71 0.51
CA GLN A 41 3.56 10.48 0.07
C GLN A 41 4.55 9.33 -0.20
N ALA A 42 5.85 9.52 0.03
CA ALA A 42 6.90 8.54 -0.30
C ALA A 42 6.59 7.15 0.30
N ASP A 43 6.22 7.11 1.59
CA ASP A 43 5.89 5.86 2.28
C ASP A 43 4.67 5.15 1.69
N ALA A 44 3.63 5.91 1.36
CA ALA A 44 2.41 5.36 0.77
C ALA A 44 2.66 4.80 -0.62
N ILE A 45 3.49 5.49 -1.42
CA ILE A 45 3.88 5.05 -2.76
C ILE A 45 4.76 3.80 -2.68
N ALA A 46 5.71 3.76 -1.74
CA ALA A 46 6.56 2.61 -1.50
C ALA A 46 5.75 1.38 -1.08
N TRP A 47 4.79 1.54 -0.16
CA TRP A 47 3.86 0.48 0.21
C TRP A 47 3.02 0.01 -0.98
N ALA A 48 2.41 0.94 -1.72
CA ALA A 48 1.59 0.62 -2.88
C ALA A 48 2.37 -0.16 -3.95
N ALA A 49 3.65 0.17 -4.14
CA ALA A 49 4.52 -0.59 -5.01
C ALA A 49 4.89 -1.96 -4.44
N GLY A 50 5.10 -2.07 -3.13
CA GLY A 50 5.42 -3.31 -2.44
C GLY A 50 4.31 -4.36 -2.52
N VAL A 51 3.05 -3.93 -2.48
CA VAL A 51 1.87 -4.81 -2.62
C VAL A 51 1.39 -4.95 -4.07
N GLY A 52 2.07 -4.35 -5.04
CA GLY A 52 1.71 -4.46 -6.46
C GLY A 52 0.55 -3.57 -6.92
N LEU A 53 0.07 -2.65 -6.09
CA LEU A 53 -0.96 -1.66 -6.47
C LEU A 53 -0.47 -0.74 -7.59
N THR A 54 0.81 -0.39 -7.59
CA THR A 54 1.44 0.44 -8.64
C THR A 54 2.74 -0.16 -9.13
N VAL A 55 3.01 0.04 -10.42
CA VAL A 55 4.29 -0.28 -11.07
C VAL A 55 4.96 0.98 -11.63
N GLY A 56 4.34 2.15 -11.42
CA GLY A 56 4.75 3.39 -12.07
C GLY A 56 4.53 3.37 -13.58
N TYR A 57 5.26 4.24 -14.25
CA TYR A 57 5.31 4.37 -15.71
C TYR A 57 6.53 3.61 -16.26
N GLY A 58 6.50 3.30 -17.56
CA GLY A 58 7.58 2.55 -18.23
C GLY A 58 8.94 3.26 -18.27
N ASP A 59 8.99 4.54 -17.89
CA ASP A 59 10.19 5.35 -17.75
C ASP A 59 10.81 5.29 -16.34
N GLY A 60 10.20 4.54 -15.40
CA GLY A 60 10.67 4.43 -14.02
C GLY A 60 10.16 5.53 -13.09
N THR A 61 9.17 6.33 -13.51
CA THR A 61 8.55 7.40 -12.71
C THR A 61 7.21 6.97 -12.10
N PHE A 62 6.76 7.65 -11.06
CA PHE A 62 5.42 7.48 -10.47
C PHE A 62 4.49 8.67 -10.74
N ARG A 63 5.05 9.88 -10.81
CA ARG A 63 4.39 11.18 -11.03
C ARG A 63 3.39 11.53 -9.93
N PRO A 64 3.86 11.73 -8.68
CA PRO A 64 2.99 11.87 -7.51
C PRO A 64 2.13 13.14 -7.53
N ASP A 65 2.58 14.19 -8.20
CA ASP A 65 1.88 15.49 -8.27
C ASP A 65 0.99 15.63 -9.52
N ASP A 66 1.07 14.67 -10.45
CA ASP A 66 0.25 14.70 -11.65
C ASP A 66 -1.23 14.40 -11.30
N PRO A 67 -2.19 15.02 -11.99
CA PRO A 67 -3.59 14.71 -11.81
C PRO A 67 -3.86 13.24 -12.19
N LEU A 68 -4.40 12.47 -11.26
CA LEU A 68 -4.75 11.07 -11.49
C LEU A 68 -5.93 10.98 -12.47
N PRO A 69 -5.74 10.43 -13.68
CA PRO A 69 -6.83 10.31 -14.62
C PRO A 69 -7.80 9.21 -14.18
N ARG A 70 -9.09 9.34 -14.54
CA ARG A 70 -10.15 8.40 -14.13
C ARG A 70 -9.85 6.95 -14.47
N TRP A 71 -9.23 6.70 -15.62
CA TRP A 71 -8.85 5.35 -16.03
C TRP A 71 -7.79 4.74 -15.10
N ALA A 72 -6.82 5.53 -14.65
CA ALA A 72 -5.80 5.05 -13.72
C ALA A 72 -6.43 4.72 -12.35
N ALA A 73 -7.37 5.55 -11.87
CA ALA A 73 -8.09 5.26 -10.63
C ALA A 73 -8.83 3.91 -10.68
N LEU A 74 -9.40 3.51 -11.83
CA LEU A 74 -10.04 2.21 -12.00
C LEU A 74 -9.03 1.05 -11.94
N ILE A 75 -7.84 1.21 -12.52
CA ILE A 75 -6.76 0.22 -12.43
C ILE A 75 -6.29 0.06 -10.97
N PHE A 76 -6.18 1.16 -10.23
CA PHE A 76 -5.87 1.09 -8.79
C PHE A 76 -6.95 0.32 -8.01
N MET A 77 -8.23 0.52 -8.35
CA MET A 77 -9.35 -0.20 -7.72
C MET A 77 -9.32 -1.70 -8.03
N GLU A 78 -9.05 -2.08 -9.28
CA GLU A 78 -8.91 -3.49 -9.68
C GLU A 78 -7.79 -4.16 -8.88
N ARG A 79 -6.58 -3.61 -8.91
CA ARG A 79 -5.43 -4.18 -8.19
C ARG A 79 -5.63 -4.23 -6.69
N PHE A 80 -6.32 -3.23 -6.14
CA PHE A 80 -6.69 -3.24 -4.73
C PHE A 80 -7.64 -4.38 -4.39
N TYR A 81 -8.60 -4.68 -5.25
CA TYR A 81 -9.50 -5.82 -5.08
C TYR A 81 -8.74 -7.16 -5.11
N ASP A 82 -7.75 -7.30 -5.98
CA ASP A 82 -6.90 -8.51 -6.03
C ASP A 82 -6.08 -8.69 -4.75
N VAL A 83 -5.50 -7.60 -4.23
CA VAL A 83 -4.76 -7.61 -2.97
C VAL A 83 -5.66 -8.01 -1.79
N LEU A 84 -6.91 -7.53 -1.77
CA LEU A 84 -7.88 -7.91 -0.74
C LEU A 84 -8.23 -9.39 -0.81
N GLN A 85 -8.56 -9.92 -2.00
CA GLN A 85 -8.88 -11.34 -2.17
C GLN A 85 -7.73 -12.26 -1.78
N ALA A 86 -6.49 -11.88 -2.14
CA ALA A 86 -5.31 -12.65 -1.75
C ALA A 86 -5.22 -12.79 -0.22
N SER A 87 -5.49 -11.71 0.52
CA SER A 87 -5.48 -11.73 1.99
C SER A 87 -6.61 -12.56 2.61
N GLU A 88 -7.79 -12.61 1.99
CA GLU A 88 -8.92 -13.42 2.45
C GLU A 88 -8.68 -14.92 2.21
N SER A 89 -8.10 -15.28 1.06
CA SER A 89 -7.76 -16.66 0.72
C SER A 89 -6.67 -17.26 1.62
N ASP A 90 -5.69 -16.45 2.04
CA ASP A 90 -4.67 -16.83 3.01
C ASP A 90 -5.28 -17.04 4.41
N GLY A 91 -6.30 -16.26 4.77
CA GLY A 91 -7.08 -16.43 6.00
C GLY A 91 -7.94 -17.70 6.04
N LEU A 92 -8.59 -18.05 4.92
CA LEU A 92 -9.45 -19.25 4.80
C LEU A 92 -8.64 -20.56 4.79
N THR A 93 -7.42 -20.55 4.26
CA THR A 93 -6.59 -21.77 4.21
C THR A 93 -5.92 -22.10 5.54
N ARG A 94 -5.78 -21.15 6.47
CA ARG A 94 -5.13 -21.38 7.79
C ARG A 94 -6.12 -21.58 8.95
N GLY A 95 -7.35 -21.09 8.83
CA GLY A 95 -8.38 -21.18 9.89
C GLY A 95 -9.19 -22.47 9.91
N ASP A 96 -9.37 -23.14 8.76
CA ASP A 96 -10.31 -24.26 8.60
C ASP A 96 -9.63 -25.65 8.55
N MET A 97 -8.33 -25.74 8.88
CA MET A 97 -7.55 -27.00 8.93
C MET A 97 -7.13 -27.41 10.36
N MET A 98 -8.02 -27.22 11.34
CA MET A 98 -7.91 -27.83 12.68
C MET A 98 -9.26 -28.36 13.15
#